data_AF-A0A7J7JBM6-F1
#
_entry.id   AF-A0A7J7JBM6-F1
#
_cell.length_a   1.000
_cell.length_b   1.000
_cell.length_c   1.000
_cell.angle_alpha   90.00
_cell.angle_beta   90.00
_cell.angle_gamma   90.00
#
_symmetry.space_group_name_H-M   'P 1'
#
loop_
_entity.id
_entity.type
_entity.pdbx_description
1 polymer ?
#
loop_
_entity_poly.entity_id
_entity_poly.type
_entity_poly.pdbx_seq_one_letter_code
_entity_poly.pdbx_strand_id
1 'polypeptide(L)'
;MAACLIGTNNHLKLSTLEELKTLHSLLVTGFAQVNTTHAFIVDNQKHCIRVINRENNQLRDFAGTCGTSGYAEGRPGEGRFHKPWGIIADVRDPDRLLVADKSNHAIRSVNLISGEVGTVRITDFTFLKVCNGKAQYSW
;
A
#
# COMPACT_ATOMS: atom_id res chain seq x y z
N MET A 1 14.92 -21.33 -2.58
CA MET A 1 14.65 -22.19 -1.42
C MET A 1 13.22 -21.95 -0.98
N ALA A 2 12.44 -23.02 -1.02
CA ALA A 2 11.12 -23.30 -0.42
C ALA A 2 10.06 -22.19 -0.35
N ALA A 3 9.02 -22.35 -1.20
CA ALA A 3 7.68 -21.87 -0.91
C ALA A 3 7.06 -22.74 0.21
N CYS A 4 6.57 -22.10 1.27
CA CYS A 4 5.76 -22.76 2.28
C CYS A 4 4.33 -22.89 1.74
N LEU A 5 3.96 -24.09 1.27
CA LEU A 5 2.56 -24.46 1.10
C LEU A 5 2.02 -24.86 2.48
N ILE A 6 1.03 -24.12 2.98
CA ILE A 6 0.14 -24.59 4.04
C ILE A 6 -1.21 -24.81 3.37
N GLY A 7 -1.62 -26.07 3.29
CA GLY A 7 -2.82 -26.48 2.57
C GLY A 7 -4.11 -26.10 3.28
N THR A 8 -5.10 -25.70 2.49
CA THR A 8 -6.50 -26.12 2.65
C THR A 8 -7.07 -26.41 1.27
N ASN A 9 -7.92 -27.43 1.18
CA ASN A 9 -8.44 -28.04 -0.04
C ASN A 9 -9.41 -27.11 -0.79
N ASN A 10 -8.89 -26.11 -1.49
CA ASN A 10 -9.55 -25.43 -2.59
C ASN A 10 -8.49 -25.18 -3.67
N HIS A 11 -8.17 -26.23 -4.43
CA HIS A 11 -7.32 -26.09 -5.60
C HIS A 11 -8.02 -25.18 -6.61
N LEU A 12 -7.64 -23.90 -6.62
CA LEU A 12 -7.83 -23.03 -7.77
C LEU A 12 -7.31 -23.81 -8.98
N LYS A 13 -8.21 -24.21 -9.89
CA LYS A 13 -7.86 -24.81 -11.17
C LYS A 13 -7.15 -23.74 -12.00
N LEU A 14 -5.85 -23.58 -11.78
CA LEU A 14 -4.95 -22.83 -12.64
C LEU A 14 -4.74 -23.68 -13.89
N SER A 15 -5.53 -23.40 -14.92
CA SER A 15 -5.71 -24.29 -16.07
C SER A 15 -5.01 -23.81 -17.33
N THR A 16 -4.30 -22.67 -17.28
CA THR A 16 -3.50 -22.18 -18.40
C THR A 16 -2.14 -21.62 -17.97
N LEU A 17 -1.10 -21.88 -18.78
CA LEU A 17 0.28 -21.38 -18.58
C LEU A 17 0.37 -19.84 -18.54
N GLU A 18 -0.66 -19.14 -19.02
CA GLU A 18 -0.82 -17.67 -18.94
C GLU A 18 -1.05 -17.21 -17.48
N GLU A 19 -1.84 -17.95 -16.70
CA GLU A 19 -2.13 -17.65 -15.29
C GLU A 19 -0.93 -17.91 -14.37
N LEU A 20 0.00 -18.77 -14.79
CA LEU A 20 1.26 -19.05 -14.08
C LEU A 20 2.33 -17.97 -14.32
N LYS A 21 2.25 -17.22 -15.43
CA LYS A 21 3.16 -16.09 -15.72
C LYS A 21 2.82 -14.83 -14.91
N THR A 22 1.54 -14.61 -14.60
CA THR A 22 1.11 -13.53 -13.68
C THR A 22 1.41 -13.84 -12.22
N LEU A 23 1.55 -15.12 -11.86
CA LEU A 23 1.84 -15.57 -10.49
C LEU A 23 3.30 -15.34 -10.06
N HIS A 24 4.24 -15.17 -11.01
CA HIS A 24 5.68 -15.04 -10.71
C HIS A 24 6.20 -13.60 -10.52
N SER A 25 5.36 -12.56 -10.57
CA SER A 25 5.83 -11.16 -10.44
C SER A 25 5.23 -10.39 -9.25
N LEU A 26 4.62 -11.06 -8.28
CA LEU A 26 4.16 -10.38 -7.07
C LEU A 26 5.29 -10.41 -6.04
N LEU A 27 6.06 -9.32 -5.95
CA LEU A 27 7.03 -9.15 -4.88
C LEU A 27 6.36 -8.37 -3.73
N VAL A 28 5.75 -9.11 -2.80
CA VAL A 28 5.14 -8.53 -1.60
C VAL A 28 6.23 -8.13 -0.61
N THR A 29 6.37 -6.83 -0.34
CA THR A 29 7.38 -6.30 0.60
C THR A 29 6.78 -5.68 1.86
N GLY A 30 5.47 -5.45 1.87
CA GLY A 30 4.77 -4.82 2.98
C GLY A 30 3.33 -5.30 3.04
N PHE A 31 2.78 -5.33 4.26
CA PHE A 31 1.43 -5.77 4.57
C PHE A 31 0.84 -4.86 5.66
N ALA A 32 -0.39 -4.40 5.47
CA ALA A 32 -1.15 -3.66 6.47
C ALA A 32 -2.58 -4.21 6.54
N GLN A 33 -2.96 -4.78 7.68
CA GLN A 33 -4.35 -5.13 7.93
C GLN A 33 -5.10 -3.89 8.44
N VAL A 34 -6.20 -3.53 7.78
CA VAL A 34 -7.01 -2.36 8.15
C VAL A 34 -8.28 -2.78 8.88
N ASN A 35 -8.89 -3.89 8.49
CA ASN A 35 -10.03 -4.48 9.20
C ASN A 35 -10.11 -6.00 8.99
N THR A 36 -11.24 -6.61 9.39
CA THR A 36 -11.48 -8.06 9.24
C THR A 36 -11.53 -8.48 7.77
N THR A 37 -12.03 -7.61 6.89
CA THR A 37 -12.31 -7.90 5.48
C THR A 37 -11.19 -7.44 4.55
N HIS A 38 -10.51 -6.33 4.84
CA HIS A 38 -9.54 -5.71 3.95
C HIS A 38 -8.13 -5.68 4.55
N ALA A 39 -7.18 -6.20 3.77
CA ALA A 39 -5.75 -6.05 4.01
C ALA A 39 -5.07 -5.50 2.75
N PHE A 40 -4.05 -4.68 2.94
CA PHE A 40 -3.31 -4.03 1.87
C PHE A 40 -1.90 -4.60 1.79
N ILE A 41 -1.41 -4.76 0.58
CA ILE A 41 -0.06 -5.23 0.31
C ILE A 41 0.66 -4.29 -0.65
N VAL A 42 1.98 -4.23 -0.48
CA VAL A 42 2.85 -3.51 -1.41
C VAL A 42 3.37 -4.48 -2.45
N ASP A 43 3.06 -4.24 -3.73
CA ASP A 43 3.66 -4.96 -4.84
C ASP A 43 4.85 -4.13 -5.36
N ASN A 44 6.05 -4.49 -4.91
CA ASN A 44 7.27 -3.76 -5.23
C ASN A 44 7.59 -3.80 -6.73
N GLN A 45 7.43 -4.97 -7.36
CA GLN A 45 7.74 -5.18 -8.78
C GLN A 45 6.74 -4.48 -9.69
N LYS A 46 5.47 -4.38 -9.27
CA LYS A 46 4.46 -3.64 -10.03
C LYS A 46 4.33 -2.18 -9.62
N HIS A 47 5.09 -1.71 -8.63
CA HIS A 47 5.10 -0.30 -8.22
C HIS A 47 3.72 0.22 -7.80
N CYS A 48 2.98 -0.58 -7.05
CA CYS A 48 1.61 -0.24 -6.65
C CYS A 48 1.22 -0.88 -5.32
N ILE A 49 0.08 -0.43 -4.79
CA ILE A 49 -0.57 -1.00 -3.61
C ILE A 49 -1.77 -1.80 -4.08
N ARG A 50 -1.94 -2.99 -3.52
CA ARG A 50 -3.07 -3.88 -3.80
C ARG A 50 -3.86 -4.13 -2.53
N VAL A 51 -5.14 -4.43 -2.69
CA VAL A 51 -6.05 -4.80 -1.60
C VAL A 51 -6.48 -6.25 -1.75
N ILE A 52 -6.48 -6.97 -0.63
CA ILE A 52 -7.00 -8.32 -0.48
C ILE A 52 -8.33 -8.19 0.26
N ASN A 53 -9.40 -8.65 -0.38
CA ASN A 53 -10.65 -8.97 0.31
C ASN A 53 -10.51 -10.39 0.89
N ARG A 54 -10.55 -10.49 2.22
CA ARG A 54 -10.31 -11.72 2.99
C ARG A 54 -11.53 -12.63 3.08
N GLU A 55 -12.73 -12.12 2.77
CA GLU A 55 -13.95 -12.92 2.77
C GLU A 55 -14.04 -13.78 1.51
N ASN A 56 -13.64 -13.23 0.35
CA ASN A 56 -13.72 -13.91 -0.94
C ASN A 56 -12.34 -14.18 -1.59
N ASN A 57 -11.25 -13.89 -0.88
CA ASN A 57 -9.86 -14.08 -1.33
C ASN A 57 -9.53 -13.36 -2.66
N GLN A 58 -10.19 -12.25 -2.97
CA GLN A 58 -9.91 -11.47 -4.17
C GLN A 58 -8.79 -10.45 -3.94
N LEU A 59 -7.82 -10.43 -4.86
CA LEU A 59 -6.77 -9.42 -4.94
C LEU A 59 -7.12 -8.41 -6.03
N ARG A 60 -7.04 -7.11 -5.72
CA ARG A 60 -7.28 -6.03 -6.69
C ARG A 60 -6.24 -4.93 -6.55
N ASP A 61 -5.97 -4.24 -7.64
CA ASP A 61 -5.17 -3.01 -7.61
C ASP A 61 -5.96 -1.93 -6.87
N PHE A 62 -5.28 -1.18 -6.00
CA PHE A 62 -5.92 -0.22 -5.13
C PHE A 62 -5.40 1.20 -5.35
N ALA A 63 -4.08 1.39 -5.31
CA ALA A 63 -3.46 2.70 -5.46
C ALA A 63 -2.21 2.63 -6.33
N GLY A 64 -1.98 3.72 -7.08
CA GLY A 64 -0.94 3.81 -8.10
C GLY A 64 -1.39 3.25 -9.45
N THR A 65 -0.42 2.93 -10.31
CA THR A 65 -0.68 2.23 -11.59
C THR A 65 0.27 1.06 -11.72
N CYS A 66 -0.27 -0.13 -11.48
CA CYS A 66 0.51 -1.34 -11.49
C CYS A 66 1.21 -1.54 -12.83
N GLY A 67 2.51 -1.82 -12.78
CA GLY A 67 3.40 -1.96 -13.93
C GLY A 67 4.05 -0.65 -14.39
N THR A 68 3.70 0.51 -13.81
CA THR A 68 4.28 1.81 -14.20
C THR A 68 4.96 2.48 -13.01
N SER A 69 6.29 2.51 -13.02
CA SER A 69 7.07 3.25 -12.02
C SER A 69 7.02 4.76 -12.25
N GLY A 70 7.14 5.54 -11.19
CA GLY A 70 7.39 6.97 -11.27
C GLY A 70 7.12 7.67 -9.95
N TYR A 71 7.09 9.00 -9.99
CA TYR A 71 6.75 9.85 -8.85
C TYR A 71 5.64 10.81 -9.28
N ALA A 72 4.40 10.49 -8.91
CA ALA A 72 3.24 11.34 -9.18
C ALA A 72 2.21 11.19 -8.07
N GLU A 73 1.57 12.29 -7.69
CA GLU A 73 0.37 12.31 -6.86
C GLU A 73 -0.86 12.20 -7.78
N GLY A 74 -2.02 11.87 -7.22
CA GLY A 74 -3.29 11.85 -7.95
C GLY A 74 -4.13 10.61 -7.68
N ARG A 75 -5.24 10.51 -8.41
CA ARG A 75 -6.26 9.46 -8.24
C ARG A 75 -5.72 8.07 -8.61
N PRO A 76 -6.45 6.98 -8.30
CA PRO A 76 -6.13 5.66 -8.85
C PRO A 76 -5.99 5.72 -10.38
N GLY A 77 -4.90 5.17 -10.92
CA GLY A 77 -4.57 5.30 -12.36
C GLY A 77 -3.63 6.47 -12.72
N GLU A 78 -3.54 7.50 -11.86
CA GLU A 78 -2.67 8.67 -12.06
C GLU A 78 -1.47 8.66 -11.11
N GLY A 79 -1.70 8.29 -9.85
CA GLY A 79 -0.63 8.16 -8.85
C GLY A 79 0.45 7.18 -9.30
N ARG A 80 1.71 7.44 -8.93
CA ARG A 80 2.86 6.58 -9.26
C ARG A 80 3.74 6.37 -8.03
N PHE A 81 4.22 5.13 -7.88
CA PHE A 81 5.26 4.75 -6.93
C PHE A 81 6.50 4.28 -7.67
N HIS A 82 7.63 4.17 -6.98
CA HIS A 82 8.85 3.58 -7.50
C HIS A 82 9.49 2.62 -6.50
N LYS A 83 9.26 1.32 -6.75
CA LYS A 83 9.70 0.21 -5.88
C LYS A 83 9.32 0.46 -4.40
N PRO A 84 8.04 0.69 -4.10
CA PRO A 84 7.58 0.87 -2.72
C PRO A 84 7.86 -0.38 -1.89
N TRP A 85 8.06 -0.21 -0.58
CA TRP A 85 8.51 -1.29 0.30
C TRP A 85 7.55 -1.57 1.44
N GLY A 86 7.56 -0.72 2.47
CA GLY A 86 6.72 -0.86 3.66
C GLY A 86 5.39 -0.11 3.53
N ILE A 87 4.37 -0.57 4.26
CA ILE A 87 3.06 0.07 4.38
C ILE A 87 2.53 -0.08 5.80
N ILE A 88 1.92 0.98 6.33
CA ILE A 88 1.24 0.99 7.63
C ILE A 88 -0.03 1.85 7.56
N ALA A 89 -1.00 1.59 8.44
CA ALA A 89 -2.09 2.54 8.69
C ALA A 89 -1.59 3.72 9.51
N ASP A 90 -2.06 4.93 9.20
CA ASP A 90 -1.72 6.11 9.99
C ASP A 90 -2.53 6.14 11.29
N VAL A 91 -1.83 6.18 12.41
CA VAL A 91 -2.45 6.23 13.74
C VAL A 91 -3.16 7.56 14.03
N ARG A 92 -2.90 8.61 13.23
CA ARG A 92 -3.49 9.94 13.40
C ARG A 92 -4.66 10.20 12.45
N ASP A 93 -4.78 9.40 11.40
CA ASP A 93 -5.78 9.55 10.36
C ASP A 93 -6.28 8.15 9.94
N PRO A 94 -7.48 7.72 10.38
CA PRO A 94 -7.98 6.38 10.13
C PRO A 94 -8.24 6.08 8.65
N ASP A 95 -8.30 7.11 7.80
CA ASP A 95 -8.54 6.99 6.36
C ASP A 95 -7.25 7.08 5.56
N ARG A 96 -6.08 6.94 6.19
CA ARG A 96 -4.78 7.08 5.53
C ARG A 96 -3.85 5.89 5.78
N LEU A 97 -3.23 5.41 4.70
CA LEU A 97 -2.05 4.55 4.75
C LEU A 97 -0.80 5.38 4.48
N LEU A 98 0.30 5.00 5.11
CA LEU A 98 1.64 5.53 4.85
C LEU A 98 2.46 4.44 4.16
N VAL A 99 3.13 4.81 3.07
CA VAL A 99 3.91 3.89 2.23
C VAL A 99 5.34 4.41 2.13
N ALA A 100 6.32 3.55 2.41
CA ALA A 100 7.72 3.86 2.15
C ALA A 100 8.03 3.62 0.66
N ASP A 101 8.15 4.70 -0.11
CA ASP A 101 8.41 4.64 -1.54
C ASP A 101 9.92 4.71 -1.83
N LYS A 102 10.56 3.54 -1.69
CA LYS A 102 12.01 3.40 -1.49
C LYS A 102 12.84 4.10 -2.56
N SER A 103 12.55 3.89 -3.85
CA SER A 103 13.37 4.45 -4.94
C SER A 103 13.01 5.89 -5.29
N ASN A 104 11.90 6.40 -4.75
CA ASN A 104 11.57 7.82 -4.80
C ASN A 104 12.04 8.59 -3.56
N HIS A 105 12.66 7.91 -2.58
CA HIS A 105 13.15 8.52 -1.34
C HIS A 105 12.07 9.32 -0.58
N ALA A 106 10.82 8.85 -0.62
CA ALA A 106 9.67 9.57 -0.08
C ALA A 106 8.79 8.67 0.79
N ILE A 107 8.11 9.29 1.76
CA ILE A 107 6.94 8.70 2.40
C ILE A 107 5.71 9.17 1.65
N ARG A 108 4.91 8.23 1.18
CA ARG A 108 3.70 8.48 0.41
C ARG A 108 2.49 8.25 1.29
N SER A 109 1.42 8.97 1.02
CA SER A 109 0.11 8.73 1.62
C SER A 109 -0.79 8.05 0.60
N VAL A 110 -1.69 7.19 1.07
CA VAL A 110 -2.79 6.64 0.27
C VAL A 110 -4.07 6.83 1.07
N ASN A 111 -5.07 7.47 0.48
CA ASN A 111 -6.39 7.57 1.09
C ASN A 111 -7.12 6.22 0.97
N LEU A 112 -7.59 5.68 2.09
CA LEU A 112 -8.22 4.35 2.20
C LEU A 112 -9.59 4.25 1.56
N ILE A 113 -10.26 5.38 1.31
CA ILE A 113 -11.60 5.42 0.71
C ILE A 113 -11.48 5.58 -0.81
N SER A 114 -10.68 6.55 -1.26
CA SER A 114 -10.57 6.94 -2.67
C SER A 114 -9.42 6.27 -3.43
N GLY A 115 -8.42 5.73 -2.72
CA GLY A 115 -7.18 5.22 -3.32
C GLY A 115 -6.24 6.31 -3.86
N GLU A 116 -6.53 7.59 -3.59
CA GLU A 116 -5.69 8.71 -4.02
C GLU A 116 -4.29 8.64 -3.38
N VAL A 117 -3.26 8.87 -4.20
CA VAL A 117 -1.85 8.86 -3.78
C VAL A 117 -1.37 10.29 -3.56
N GLY A 118 -0.83 10.54 -2.36
CA GLY A 118 -0.16 11.78 -1.99
C GLY A 118 1.28 11.54 -1.53
N THR A 119 1.95 12.62 -1.15
CA THR A 119 3.26 12.64 -0.50
C THR A 119 3.11 13.26 0.87
N VAL A 120 3.62 12.55 1.87
CA VAL A 120 3.70 13.06 3.23
C VAL A 120 4.82 14.08 3.30
N ARG A 121 4.47 15.31 3.63
CA ARG A 121 5.38 16.43 3.82
C ARG A 121 5.64 16.63 5.30
N ILE A 122 6.77 17.25 5.63
CA ILE A 122 7.13 17.55 7.02
C ILE A 122 6.05 18.42 7.70
N THR A 123 5.35 19.25 6.94
CA THR A 123 4.21 20.06 7.37
C THR A 123 2.97 19.25 7.75
N ASP A 124 2.87 18.00 7.30
CA ASP A 124 1.73 17.11 7.59
C ASP A 124 1.85 16.49 9.00
N PHE A 125 2.98 16.73 9.66
CA PHE A 125 3.14 16.53 11.08
C PHE A 125 3.03 17.90 11.73
N THR A 126 1.91 18.15 12.42
CA THR A 126 1.77 19.33 13.27
C THR A 126 2.85 19.25 14.34
N PHE A 127 3.95 19.98 14.14
CA PHE A 127 4.92 20.16 15.21
C PHE A 127 4.20 20.89 16.33
N LEU A 128 4.21 20.30 17.53
CA LEU A 128 3.94 21.04 18.75
C LEU A 128 4.81 22.29 18.70
N LYS A 129 4.18 23.45 18.53
CA LYS A 129 4.87 24.73 18.68
C LYS A 129 5.15 24.86 20.18
N VAL A 130 6.34 24.44 20.62
CA VAL A 130 6.79 24.70 21.99
C VAL A 130 7.13 26.19 22.07
N CYS A 131 6.13 27.01 22.37
CA CYS A 131 6.37 28.38 22.82
C CYS A 131 6.39 28.35 24.35
N ASN A 132 7.54 28.70 24.95
CA ASN A 132 7.67 28.95 26.39
C ASN A 132 7.28 27.77 27.32
N GLY A 133 7.68 26.55 26.97
CA GLY A 133 7.58 25.39 27.89
C GLY A 133 6.15 24.90 28.17
N LYS A 134 5.14 25.34 27.41
CA LYS A 134 3.77 24.80 27.49
C LYS A 134 3.36 24.29 26.11
N ALA A 135 3.07 23.00 26.01
CA ALA A 135 2.38 22.45 24.85
C ALA A 135 0.96 23.03 24.81
N GLN A 136 0.63 23.75 23.75
CA GLN A 136 -0.74 24.18 23.47
C GLN A 136 -1.22 23.49 22.19
N TYR A 137 -2.41 22.89 22.26
CA TYR A 137 -3.13 22.37 21.10
C TYR A 137 -3.96 23.52 20.52
N SER A 138 -3.84 23.75 19.21
CA SER A 138 -4.85 24.51 18.46
C SER A 138 -5.70 23.50 17.70
N TRP A 139 -6.97 23.40 18.08
CA TRP A 139 -8.00 22.72 17.28
C TRP A 139 -8.37 23.59 16.07
#